data_AF-A0A833EE04-F1
#
_entry.id   AF-A0A833EE04-F1
#
_cell.length_a   1.000
_cell.length_b   1.000
_cell.length_c   1.000
_cell.angle_alpha   90.00
_cell.angle_beta   90.00
_cell.angle_gamma   90.00
#
_symmetry.space_group_name_H-M   'P 1'
#
loop_
_entity.id
_entity.type
_entity.pdbx_description
1 polymer ?
#
loop_
_entity_poly.entity_id
_entity_poly.type
_entity_poly.pdbx_seq_one_letter_code
_entity_poly.pdbx_strand_id
1 'polypeptide(L)'
;MQIPEQWLFEEWWKKEIERTFRESLIPIASICNLECPVCSSKGFCVEDYLYKHGLGDPIIISVGKCSKCGYKNVDVSVAEPHEPARIIVVVAKPEDLDSLVVKNSKAAVVFPELGLEMWPGPASSGIITTIEGFLVRFKEIIDSLCKQQDVDKNECEKRKQMIDWALERRDRYSDNERYVMVLDDPEGASYVYGERVLITALTEDVDYLEIAREAKETIRWVEASQKY
;
A
#
# COMPACT_ATOMS: atom_id res chain seq x y z
N MET A 1 15.42 33.51 27.05
CA MET A 1 14.39 33.51 26.00
C MET A 1 13.50 32.31 26.30
N GLN A 2 12.34 32.55 26.89
CA GLN A 2 11.43 31.50 27.38
C GLN A 2 10.65 30.94 26.19
N ILE A 3 10.71 29.64 25.99
CA ILE A 3 9.95 28.95 24.94
C ILE A 3 8.46 28.99 25.35
N PRO A 4 7.53 29.42 24.47
CA PRO A 4 6.11 29.51 24.82
C PRO A 4 5.49 28.15 25.13
N GLU A 5 4.61 28.08 26.14
CA GLU A 5 3.88 26.86 26.58
C GLU A 5 3.06 26.16 25.48
N GLN A 6 2.84 26.81 24.34
CA GLN A 6 2.13 26.23 23.18
C GLN A 6 2.93 25.17 22.41
N TRP A 7 4.24 25.00 22.71
CA TRP A 7 5.09 23.99 22.06
C TRP A 7 5.10 22.63 22.78
N LEU A 8 4.48 22.51 23.96
CA LEU A 8 4.35 21.25 24.68
C LEU A 8 3.43 20.24 23.97
N PHE A 9 2.55 20.71 23.07
CA PHE A 9 1.64 19.83 22.33
C PHE A 9 2.37 18.95 21.31
N GLU A 10 3.39 19.48 20.59
CA GLU A 10 4.17 18.67 19.65
C GLU A 10 5.05 17.62 20.34
N GLU A 11 5.71 17.97 21.45
CA GLU A 11 6.56 17.01 22.18
C GLU A 11 5.74 15.97 22.94
N TRP A 12 4.57 16.36 23.46
CA TRP A 12 3.64 15.44 24.10
C TRP A 12 3.03 14.48 23.07
N TRP A 13 2.59 14.96 21.90
CA TRP A 13 2.12 14.09 20.81
C TRP A 13 3.23 13.16 20.30
N LYS A 14 4.47 13.64 20.14
CA LYS A 14 5.60 12.77 19.76
C LYS A 14 5.83 11.68 20.80
N LYS A 15 5.83 12.01 22.10
CA LYS A 15 5.99 11.03 23.20
C LYS A 15 4.80 10.08 23.31
N GLU A 16 3.59 10.57 23.09
CA GLU A 16 2.37 9.77 23.14
C GLU A 16 2.27 8.85 21.92
N ILE A 17 2.59 9.33 20.71
CA ILE A 17 2.75 8.50 19.51
C ILE A 17 3.86 7.47 19.72
N GLU A 18 5.02 7.87 20.24
CA GLU A 18 6.12 6.94 20.56
C GLU A 18 5.70 5.88 21.60
N ARG A 19 4.89 6.28 22.60
CA ARG A 19 4.36 5.39 23.64
C ARG A 19 3.35 4.40 23.05
N THR A 20 2.34 4.89 22.33
CA THR A 20 1.30 4.07 21.67
C THR A 20 1.89 3.16 20.60
N PHE A 21 2.88 3.64 19.83
CA PHE A 21 3.59 2.84 18.83
C PHE A 21 4.47 1.76 19.47
N ARG A 22 5.19 2.06 20.57
CA ARG A 22 5.95 1.05 21.33
C ARG A 22 5.07 0.00 21.99
N GLU A 23 3.87 0.37 22.44
CA GLU A 23 2.90 -0.58 23.02
C GLU A 23 2.29 -1.49 21.94
N SER A 24 2.24 -1.03 20.68
CA SER A 24 1.65 -1.75 19.55
C SER A 24 2.67 -2.55 18.74
N LEU A 25 3.96 -2.22 18.79
CA LEU A 25 5.05 -2.88 18.07
C LEU A 25 5.87 -3.78 19.01
N ILE A 26 5.62 -5.09 18.92
CA ILE A 26 6.17 -6.09 19.83
C ILE A 26 7.33 -6.81 19.12
N PRO A 27 8.58 -6.74 19.62
CA PRO A 27 9.68 -7.51 19.04
C PRO A 27 9.43 -9.01 19.22
N ILE A 28 9.54 -9.79 18.14
CA ILE A 28 9.27 -11.23 18.14
C ILE A 28 10.52 -12.07 17.84
N ALA A 29 11.42 -11.60 16.98
CA ALA A 29 12.65 -12.29 16.65
C ALA A 29 13.77 -11.32 16.26
N SER A 30 15.01 -11.75 16.47
CA SER A 30 16.20 -11.06 15.98
C SER A 30 17.24 -12.11 15.60
N ILE A 31 17.62 -12.12 14.32
CA ILE A 31 18.60 -13.06 13.75
C ILE A 31 19.74 -12.24 13.16
N CYS A 32 20.95 -12.48 13.63
CA CYS A 32 22.15 -11.76 13.19
C CYS A 32 23.22 -12.70 12.61
N ASN A 33 24.22 -12.10 11.97
CA ASN A 33 25.33 -12.78 11.29
C ASN A 33 24.91 -13.55 10.02
N LEU A 34 23.81 -13.10 9.40
CA LEU A 34 23.40 -13.58 8.08
C LEU A 34 24.31 -13.02 7.00
N GLU A 35 24.34 -13.70 5.86
CA GLU A 35 25.04 -13.22 4.66
C GLU A 35 24.24 -12.09 4.01
N CYS A 36 24.89 -10.96 3.76
CA CYS A 36 24.25 -9.81 3.13
C CYS A 36 24.02 -10.08 1.63
N PRO A 37 22.80 -9.89 1.09
CA PRO A 37 22.52 -10.10 -0.34
C PRO A 37 23.23 -9.10 -1.26
N VAL A 38 23.78 -8.02 -0.72
CA VAL A 38 24.47 -6.97 -1.49
C VAL A 38 25.99 -7.10 -1.46
N CYS A 39 26.57 -7.46 -0.31
CA CYS A 39 28.04 -7.46 -0.14
C CYS A 39 28.61 -8.79 0.36
N SER A 40 27.80 -9.82 0.52
CA SER A 40 28.17 -11.17 1.00
C SER A 40 28.87 -11.23 2.37
N SER A 41 28.92 -10.12 3.10
CA SER A 41 29.50 -10.12 4.45
C SER A 41 28.54 -10.71 5.47
N LYS A 42 29.08 -11.36 6.51
CA LYS A 42 28.33 -11.82 7.70
C LYS A 42 28.00 -10.66 8.65
N GLY A 43 27.39 -9.61 8.12
CA GLY A 43 27.05 -8.39 8.86
C GLY A 43 25.57 -8.06 8.82
N PHE A 44 24.74 -8.93 8.24
CA PHE A 44 23.32 -8.72 8.06
C PHE A 44 22.54 -9.26 9.28
N CYS A 45 21.63 -8.42 9.79
CA CYS A 45 20.70 -8.76 10.85
C CYS A 45 19.27 -8.50 10.35
N VAL A 46 18.33 -9.36 10.73
CA VAL A 46 16.90 -9.21 10.50
C VAL A 46 16.21 -9.19 11.86
N GLU A 47 15.38 -8.18 12.08
CA GLU A 47 14.59 -8.00 13.29
C GLU A 47 13.11 -7.98 12.92
N ASP A 48 12.34 -8.86 13.54
CA ASP A 48 10.91 -9.01 13.26
C ASP A 48 10.10 -8.42 14.41
N TYR A 49 9.06 -7.68 14.05
CA TYR A 49 8.15 -7.02 14.97
C TYR A 49 6.70 -7.37 14.63
N LEU A 50 5.92 -7.77 15.62
CA LEU A 50 4.48 -7.90 15.52
C LEU A 50 3.83 -6.55 15.80
N TYR A 51 3.19 -5.96 14.80
CA TYR A 51 2.47 -4.69 14.90
C TYR A 51 0.96 -4.92 15.01
N LYS A 52 0.41 -4.58 16.17
CA LYS A 52 -1.03 -4.63 16.46
C LYS A 52 -1.65 -3.24 16.24
N HIS A 53 -2.02 -2.95 15.01
CA HIS A 53 -2.57 -1.64 14.63
C HIS A 53 -4.05 -1.44 15.00
N GLY A 54 -4.73 -2.49 15.47
CA GLY A 54 -6.11 -2.41 16.00
C GLY A 54 -7.22 -2.34 14.97
N LEU A 55 -6.93 -2.42 13.66
CA LEU A 55 -7.94 -2.41 12.60
C LEU A 55 -8.23 -3.80 12.01
N GLY A 56 -7.47 -4.83 12.41
CA GLY A 56 -7.61 -6.19 11.89
C GLY A 56 -6.46 -7.09 12.35
N ASP A 57 -6.08 -8.04 11.50
CA ASP A 57 -5.07 -9.04 11.82
C ASP A 57 -3.69 -8.40 12.08
N PRO A 58 -2.96 -8.85 13.10
CA PRO A 58 -1.61 -8.35 13.36
C PRO A 58 -0.71 -8.54 12.15
N ILE A 59 0.16 -7.56 11.89
CA ILE A 59 1.12 -7.62 10.80
C ILE A 59 2.54 -7.81 11.34
N ILE A 60 3.38 -8.51 10.59
CA ILE A 60 4.78 -8.71 10.90
C ILE A 60 5.59 -7.75 10.04
N ILE A 61 6.39 -6.91 10.69
CA ILE A 61 7.33 -5.99 10.06
C ILE A 61 8.73 -6.56 10.27
N SER A 62 9.37 -6.95 9.17
CA SER A 62 10.72 -7.51 9.16
C SER A 62 11.70 -6.46 8.68
N VAL A 63 12.65 -6.06 9.54
CA VAL A 63 13.64 -5.02 9.24
C VAL A 63 15.02 -5.66 9.11
N GLY A 64 15.54 -5.69 7.89
CA GLY A 64 16.90 -6.13 7.62
C GLY A 64 17.88 -4.97 7.55
N LYS A 65 19.05 -5.11 8.17
CA LYS A 65 20.13 -4.12 8.13
C LYS A 65 21.50 -4.76 8.11
N CYS A 66 22.37 -4.31 7.20
CA CYS A 66 23.77 -4.71 7.14
C CYS A 66 24.67 -3.68 7.84
N SER A 67 25.44 -4.13 8.82
CA SER A 67 26.44 -3.31 9.54
C SER A 67 27.69 -2.98 8.70
N LYS A 68 27.91 -3.66 7.57
CA LYS A 68 29.12 -3.50 6.74
C LYS A 68 28.94 -2.56 5.56
N CYS A 69 27.90 -2.77 4.74
CA CYS A 69 27.63 -1.92 3.57
C CYS A 69 26.46 -0.95 3.77
N GLY A 70 25.74 -1.02 4.90
CA GLY A 70 24.60 -0.16 5.19
C GLY A 70 23.31 -0.53 4.46
N TYR A 71 23.28 -1.66 3.73
CA TYR A 71 22.06 -2.17 3.10
C TYR A 71 20.92 -2.29 4.12
N LYS A 72 19.71 -1.89 3.70
CA LYS A 72 18.49 -1.98 4.48
C LYS A 72 17.36 -2.52 3.61
N ASN A 73 16.50 -3.33 4.20
CA ASN A 73 15.24 -3.75 3.60
C ASN A 73 14.17 -3.80 4.69
N VAL A 74 12.94 -3.49 4.31
CA VAL A 74 11.77 -3.65 5.15
C VAL A 74 10.80 -4.51 4.35
N ASP A 75 10.28 -5.53 4.99
CA ASP A 75 9.26 -6.41 4.43
C ASP A 75 8.09 -6.47 5.40
N VAL A 76 6.87 -6.51 4.87
CA VAL A 76 5.65 -6.63 5.66
C VAL A 76 4.89 -7.87 5.23
N SER A 77 4.48 -8.65 6.21
CA SER A 77 3.58 -9.78 6.02
C SER A 77 2.47 -9.74 7.07
N VAL A 78 1.46 -10.58 6.89
CA VAL A 78 0.36 -10.71 7.86
C VAL A 78 0.65 -11.94 8.72
N ALA A 79 0.40 -11.84 10.02
CA ALA A 79 0.74 -12.91 10.96
C ALA A 79 -0.05 -14.20 10.68
N GLU A 80 -1.28 -14.06 10.18
CA GLU A 80 -2.18 -15.15 9.81
C GLU A 80 -2.68 -14.92 8.38
N PRO A 81 -2.15 -15.64 7.38
CA PRO A 81 -2.64 -15.55 6.01
C PRO A 81 -4.01 -16.21 5.85
N HIS A 82 -4.87 -15.61 5.03
CA HIS A 82 -6.16 -16.19 4.61
C HIS A 82 -6.01 -16.96 3.29
N GLU A 83 -7.15 -17.40 2.76
CA GLU A 83 -7.24 -17.98 1.42
C GLU A 83 -6.86 -16.95 0.33
N PRO A 84 -6.36 -17.41 -0.84
CA PRO A 84 -6.07 -16.57 -1.99
C PRO A 84 -7.27 -15.69 -2.36
N ALA A 85 -7.06 -14.38 -2.45
CA ALA A 85 -8.15 -13.42 -2.61
C ALA A 85 -7.81 -12.28 -3.57
N ARG A 86 -8.86 -11.77 -4.22
CA ARG A 86 -8.88 -10.52 -4.97
C ARG A 86 -9.62 -9.47 -4.16
N ILE A 87 -8.92 -8.40 -3.81
CA ILE A 87 -9.45 -7.25 -3.08
C ILE A 87 -9.66 -6.12 -4.08
N ILE A 88 -10.89 -5.61 -4.15
CA ILE A 88 -11.30 -4.59 -5.12
C ILE A 88 -11.76 -3.37 -4.34
N VAL A 89 -11.21 -2.21 -4.65
CA VAL A 89 -11.54 -0.95 -3.98
C VAL A 89 -12.06 0.05 -4.99
N VAL A 90 -13.28 0.54 -4.77
CA VAL A 90 -13.87 1.59 -5.61
C VAL A 90 -13.56 2.95 -4.98
N VAL A 91 -12.75 3.74 -5.67
CA VAL A 91 -12.34 5.06 -5.21
C VAL A 91 -13.28 6.11 -5.76
N ALA A 92 -13.98 6.81 -4.87
CA ALA A 92 -14.91 7.87 -5.21
C ALA A 92 -14.75 9.13 -4.33
N LYS A 93 -14.26 8.96 -3.11
CA LYS A 93 -14.16 10.00 -2.07
C LYS A 93 -12.74 10.10 -1.49
N PRO A 94 -12.44 11.19 -0.75
CA PRO A 94 -11.15 11.33 -0.08
C PRO A 94 -10.83 10.17 0.88
N GLU A 95 -11.82 9.65 1.60
CA GLU A 95 -11.60 8.58 2.57
C GLU A 95 -11.18 7.26 1.90
N ASP A 96 -11.54 7.06 0.62
CA ASP A 96 -11.09 5.90 -0.15
C ASP A 96 -9.60 6.00 -0.49
N LEU A 97 -9.09 7.21 -0.78
CA LEU A 97 -7.66 7.44 -1.01
C LEU A 97 -6.82 7.17 0.24
N ASP A 98 -7.38 7.47 1.41
CA ASP A 98 -6.78 7.26 2.73
C ASP A 98 -6.88 5.80 3.21
N SER A 99 -7.54 4.91 2.45
CA SER A 99 -7.68 3.50 2.82
C SER A 99 -6.30 2.86 2.99
N LEU A 100 -6.08 2.25 4.16
CA LEU A 100 -4.82 1.62 4.51
C LEU A 100 -4.70 0.28 3.77
N VAL A 101 -3.65 0.14 2.97
CA VAL A 101 -3.36 -1.05 2.18
C VAL A 101 -2.13 -1.74 2.76
N VAL A 102 -2.32 -2.98 3.21
CA VAL A 102 -1.24 -3.93 3.51
C VAL A 102 -1.12 -4.84 2.29
N LYS A 103 -0.04 -4.68 1.54
CA LYS A 103 0.27 -5.49 0.36
C LYS A 103 1.35 -6.51 0.72
N ASN A 104 1.13 -7.79 0.43
CA ASN A 104 2.14 -8.83 0.47
C ASN A 104 3.13 -8.71 -0.70
N SER A 105 4.33 -9.27 -0.52
CA SER A 105 5.38 -9.33 -1.54
C SER A 105 4.93 -10.00 -2.84
N LYS A 106 4.05 -11.02 -2.77
CA LYS A 106 3.52 -11.77 -3.93
C LYS A 106 2.26 -11.20 -4.56
N ALA A 107 1.63 -10.20 -3.95
CA ALA A 107 0.41 -9.64 -4.50
C ALA A 107 0.68 -8.76 -5.74
N ALA A 108 -0.27 -8.67 -6.66
CA ALA A 108 -0.28 -7.70 -7.75
C ALA A 108 -1.21 -6.54 -7.42
N VAL A 109 -0.89 -5.33 -7.90
CA VAL A 109 -1.75 -4.14 -7.78
C VAL A 109 -2.04 -3.59 -9.16
N VAL A 110 -3.31 -3.39 -9.48
CA VAL A 110 -3.77 -2.94 -10.79
C VAL A 110 -4.77 -1.79 -10.62
N PHE A 111 -4.58 -0.71 -11.38
CA PHE A 111 -5.58 0.35 -11.57
C PHE A 111 -6.04 0.29 -13.03
N PRO A 112 -7.12 -0.46 -13.33
CA PRO A 112 -7.43 -0.86 -14.71
C PRO A 112 -7.74 0.35 -15.59
N GLU A 113 -8.56 1.29 -15.10
CA GLU A 113 -8.95 2.48 -15.87
C GLU A 113 -7.80 3.49 -16.02
N LEU A 114 -6.82 3.44 -15.11
CA LEU A 114 -5.59 4.24 -15.21
C LEU A 114 -4.50 3.50 -15.96
N GLY A 115 -4.73 2.24 -16.38
CA GLY A 115 -3.79 1.27 -16.95
C GLY A 115 -2.46 1.13 -16.19
N LEU A 116 -2.48 1.28 -14.87
CA LEU A 116 -1.31 1.09 -14.03
C LEU A 116 -1.31 -0.34 -13.49
N GLU A 117 -0.16 -0.99 -13.49
CA GLU A 117 0.00 -2.33 -12.92
C GLU A 117 1.35 -2.48 -12.25
N MET A 118 1.37 -3.24 -11.17
CA MET A 118 2.56 -3.61 -10.41
C MET A 118 2.48 -5.10 -10.09
N TRP A 119 3.23 -5.87 -10.86
CA TRP A 119 3.38 -7.31 -10.67
C TRP A 119 4.54 -7.61 -9.70
N PRO A 120 4.45 -8.69 -8.91
CA PRO A 120 5.52 -9.08 -8.00
C PRO A 120 6.79 -9.44 -8.78
N GLY A 121 7.90 -8.79 -8.42
CA GLY A 121 9.24 -9.10 -8.94
C GLY A 121 10.15 -9.81 -7.93
N PRO A 122 11.38 -10.20 -8.34
CA PRO A 122 12.33 -10.87 -7.46
C PRO A 122 12.72 -10.09 -6.20
N ALA A 123 12.63 -8.75 -6.27
CA ALA A 123 12.91 -7.83 -5.17
C ALA A 123 11.63 -7.17 -4.60
N SER A 124 10.47 -7.77 -4.85
CA SER A 124 9.20 -7.32 -4.28
C SER A 124 9.20 -7.57 -2.78
N SER A 125 8.86 -6.55 -2.00
CA SER A 125 8.64 -6.65 -0.56
C SER A 125 7.21 -6.28 -0.25
N GLY A 126 6.68 -6.83 0.83
CA GLY A 126 5.42 -6.36 1.35
C GLY A 126 5.54 -4.94 1.90
N ILE A 127 4.46 -4.18 1.76
CA ILE A 127 4.41 -2.76 2.08
C ILE A 127 3.11 -2.40 2.77
N ILE A 128 3.17 -1.41 3.67
CA ILE A 128 2.00 -0.76 4.24
C ILE A 128 1.96 0.64 3.66
N THR A 129 0.88 0.99 3.01
CA THR A 129 0.70 2.30 2.37
C THR A 129 -0.78 2.63 2.27
N THR A 130 -1.13 3.67 1.52
CA THR A 130 -2.51 4.01 1.17
C THR A 130 -2.71 3.90 -0.33
N ILE A 131 -3.95 4.01 -0.80
CA ILE A 131 -4.22 4.08 -2.25
C ILE A 131 -3.54 5.31 -2.87
N GLU A 132 -3.60 6.46 -2.19
CA GLU A 132 -2.81 7.65 -2.56
C GLU A 132 -1.32 7.32 -2.65
N GLY A 133 -0.77 6.61 -1.66
CA GLY A 133 0.63 6.21 -1.64
C GLY A 133 1.05 5.36 -2.84
N PHE A 134 0.18 4.47 -3.33
CA PHE A 134 0.42 3.73 -4.57
C PHE A 134 0.45 4.66 -5.79
N LEU A 135 -0.51 5.58 -5.92
CA LEU A 135 -0.58 6.51 -7.05
C LEU A 135 0.66 7.42 -7.11
N VAL A 136 1.10 7.95 -5.96
CA VAL A 136 2.33 8.73 -5.84
C VAL A 136 3.54 7.90 -6.25
N ARG A 137 3.63 6.65 -5.78
CA ARG A 137 4.72 5.74 -6.15
C ARG A 137 4.75 5.43 -7.65
N PHE A 138 3.60 5.21 -8.28
CA PHE A 138 3.51 5.05 -9.73
C PHE A 138 4.03 6.29 -10.45
N LYS A 139 3.64 7.48 -9.99
CA LYS A 139 4.11 8.75 -10.56
C LYS A 139 5.63 8.89 -10.48
N GLU A 140 6.23 8.57 -9.34
CA GLU A 140 7.69 8.57 -9.14
C GLU A 140 8.42 7.59 -10.08
N ILE A 141 7.87 6.38 -10.24
CA ILE A 141 8.42 5.36 -11.15
C ILE A 141 8.36 5.87 -12.59
N ILE A 142 7.21 6.41 -13.01
CA ILE A 142 7.04 6.99 -14.35
C ILE A 142 8.04 8.14 -14.53
N ASP A 143 8.15 9.08 -13.58
CA ASP A 143 9.12 10.17 -13.64
C ASP A 143 10.56 9.70 -13.83
N SER A 144 10.94 8.58 -13.20
CA SER A 144 12.25 7.96 -13.37
C SER A 144 12.44 7.35 -14.76
N LEU A 145 11.47 6.55 -15.22
CA LEU A 145 11.50 5.90 -16.53
C LEU A 145 11.52 6.90 -17.68
N CYS A 146 10.73 7.97 -17.59
CA CYS A 146 10.60 8.99 -18.64
C CYS A 146 11.85 9.85 -18.85
N LYS A 147 12.89 9.69 -18.01
CA LYS A 147 14.22 10.31 -18.22
C LYS A 147 15.08 9.52 -19.20
N GLN A 148 14.72 8.29 -19.53
CA GLN A 148 15.44 7.45 -20.50
C GLN A 148 15.20 7.94 -21.93
N GLN A 149 16.19 7.77 -22.81
CA GLN A 149 16.15 8.33 -24.17
C GLN A 149 15.13 7.65 -25.08
N ASP A 150 14.87 6.34 -24.88
CA ASP A 150 14.04 5.53 -25.77
C ASP A 150 12.56 5.46 -25.34
N VAL A 151 12.14 6.28 -24.38
CA VAL A 151 10.77 6.29 -23.84
C VAL A 151 9.95 7.40 -24.49
N ASP A 152 8.71 7.09 -24.89
CA ASP A 152 7.77 8.08 -25.41
C ASP A 152 7.32 9.04 -24.30
N LYS A 153 7.81 10.28 -24.38
CA LYS A 153 7.49 11.35 -23.43
C LYS A 153 6.01 11.75 -23.45
N ASN A 154 5.32 11.59 -24.57
CA ASN A 154 3.89 11.91 -24.63
C ASN A 154 3.08 10.89 -23.85
N GLU A 155 3.44 9.61 -23.93
CA GLU A 155 2.75 8.56 -23.18
C GLU A 155 2.98 8.69 -21.67
N CYS A 156 4.22 9.01 -21.28
CA CYS A 156 4.57 9.40 -19.93
C CYS A 156 3.68 10.52 -19.37
N GLU A 157 3.52 11.60 -20.13
CA GLU A 157 2.75 12.76 -19.70
C GLU A 157 1.26 12.43 -19.57
N LYS A 158 0.69 11.68 -20.51
CA LYS A 158 -0.70 11.20 -20.40
C LYS A 158 -0.92 10.38 -19.13
N ARG A 159 -0.01 9.46 -18.83
CA ARG A 159 -0.14 8.60 -17.64
C ARG A 159 -0.06 9.41 -16.35
N LYS A 160 0.82 10.41 -16.28
CA LYS A 160 0.89 11.34 -15.14
C LYS A 160 -0.40 12.14 -14.97
N GLN A 161 -0.97 12.63 -16.07
CA GLN A 161 -2.26 13.33 -16.04
C GLN A 161 -3.39 12.44 -15.55
N MET A 162 -3.40 11.15 -15.92
CA MET A 162 -4.37 10.18 -15.39
C MET A 162 -4.19 9.96 -13.88
N ILE A 163 -2.96 9.90 -13.39
CA ILE A 163 -2.67 9.83 -11.95
C ILE A 163 -3.13 11.09 -11.24
N ASP A 164 -2.87 12.28 -11.80
CA ASP A 164 -3.28 13.55 -11.23
C ASP A 164 -4.81 13.65 -11.13
N TRP A 165 -5.53 13.25 -12.19
CA TRP A 165 -6.99 13.11 -12.16
C TRP A 165 -7.48 12.15 -11.07
N ALA A 166 -6.78 11.04 -10.84
CA ALA A 166 -7.12 10.08 -9.80
C ALA A 166 -6.92 10.64 -8.38
N LEU A 167 -5.85 11.42 -8.18
CA LEU A 167 -5.52 12.09 -6.91
C LEU A 167 -6.46 13.25 -6.58
N GLU A 168 -7.01 13.94 -7.59
CA GLU A 168 -7.98 15.03 -7.40
C GLU A 168 -9.28 14.61 -6.67
N ARG A 169 -9.51 13.31 -6.47
CA ARG A 169 -10.61 12.78 -5.64
C ARG A 169 -10.49 13.19 -4.18
N ARG A 170 -9.30 13.63 -3.76
CA ARG A 170 -9.08 14.22 -2.45
C ARG A 170 -9.88 15.49 -2.21
N ASP A 171 -10.08 16.30 -3.26
CA ASP A 171 -10.72 17.61 -3.14
C ASP A 171 -12.15 17.60 -3.66
N ARG A 172 -12.51 16.59 -4.45
CA ARG A 172 -13.78 16.55 -5.19
C ARG A 172 -14.39 15.15 -5.17
N TYR A 173 -15.51 15.02 -4.45
CA TYR A 173 -16.39 13.87 -4.63
C TYR A 173 -17.15 13.98 -5.95
N SER A 174 -17.16 12.90 -6.71
CA SER A 174 -17.90 12.80 -7.97
C SER A 174 -18.42 11.40 -8.19
N ASP A 175 -19.75 11.26 -8.22
CA ASP A 175 -20.39 9.96 -8.36
C ASP A 175 -20.12 9.29 -9.72
N ASN A 176 -19.80 10.12 -10.72
CA ASN A 176 -19.53 9.72 -12.10
C ASN A 176 -18.05 9.47 -12.38
N GLU A 177 -17.15 9.90 -11.49
CA GLU A 177 -15.71 9.82 -11.71
C GLU A 177 -15.06 8.85 -10.72
N ARG A 178 -15.62 7.63 -10.64
CA ARG A 178 -15.06 6.53 -9.84
C ARG A 178 -14.03 5.75 -10.65
N TYR A 179 -12.96 5.31 -9.99
CA TYR A 179 -12.00 4.36 -10.55
C TYR A 179 -11.75 3.23 -9.56
N VAL A 180 -11.10 2.16 -10.02
CA VAL A 180 -10.91 0.96 -9.21
C VAL A 180 -9.43 0.65 -9.01
N MET A 181 -9.10 0.24 -7.79
CA MET A 181 -7.87 -0.48 -7.50
C MET A 181 -8.21 -1.95 -7.28
N VAL A 182 -7.44 -2.84 -7.90
CA VAL A 182 -7.52 -4.29 -7.69
C VAL A 182 -6.20 -4.75 -7.09
N LEU A 183 -6.28 -5.54 -6.03
CA LEU A 183 -5.15 -6.20 -5.41
C LEU A 183 -5.40 -7.72 -5.43
N ASP A 184 -4.57 -8.43 -6.17
CA ASP A 184 -4.63 -9.88 -6.32
C ASP A 184 -3.55 -10.51 -5.46
N ASP A 185 -3.92 -11.24 -4.40
CA ASP A 185 -2.96 -11.90 -3.51
C ASP A 185 -3.11 -13.42 -3.52
N PRO A 186 -2.20 -14.13 -4.21
CA PRO A 186 -2.23 -15.60 -4.27
C PRO A 186 -1.89 -16.27 -2.93
N GLU A 187 -1.37 -15.54 -1.95
CA GLU A 187 -1.02 -16.08 -0.63
C GLU A 187 -1.96 -15.61 0.49
N GLY A 188 -2.96 -14.78 0.17
CA GLY A 188 -3.95 -14.30 1.14
C GLY A 188 -3.38 -13.50 2.33
N ALA A 189 -2.23 -12.85 2.15
CA ALA A 189 -1.52 -12.09 3.17
C ALA A 189 -1.58 -10.57 2.92
N SER A 190 -2.64 -10.08 2.27
CA SER A 190 -2.88 -8.68 1.94
C SER A 190 -4.27 -8.25 2.38
N TYR A 191 -4.42 -6.97 2.76
CA TYR A 191 -5.67 -6.41 3.26
C TYR A 191 -5.81 -4.95 2.90
N VAL A 192 -7.05 -4.50 2.75
CA VAL A 192 -7.39 -3.09 2.63
C VAL A 192 -8.41 -2.72 3.69
N TYR A 193 -8.10 -1.70 4.49
CA TYR A 193 -9.02 -1.12 5.46
C TYR A 193 -9.70 0.11 4.83
N GLY A 194 -10.99 -0.02 4.49
CA GLY A 194 -11.80 1.02 3.88
C GLY A 194 -13.28 0.61 3.74
N GLU A 195 -14.15 1.55 3.36
CA GLU A 195 -15.60 1.30 3.25
C GLU A 195 -16.01 0.62 1.93
N ARG A 196 -15.39 1.00 0.81
CA ARG A 196 -15.77 0.56 -0.56
C ARG A 196 -14.93 -0.60 -1.04
N VAL A 197 -14.72 -1.58 -0.16
CA VAL A 197 -13.89 -2.75 -0.40
C VAL A 197 -14.78 -3.97 -0.67
N LEU A 198 -14.53 -4.65 -1.78
CA LEU A 198 -15.13 -5.94 -2.13
C LEU A 198 -14.03 -7.00 -2.13
N ILE A 199 -14.34 -8.20 -1.64
CA ILE A 199 -13.40 -9.33 -1.63
C ILE A 199 -14.04 -10.47 -2.41
N THR A 200 -13.27 -11.05 -3.33
CA THR A 200 -13.68 -12.16 -4.18
C THR A 200 -12.59 -13.23 -4.22
N ALA A 201 -12.94 -14.46 -4.61
CA ALA A 201 -11.95 -15.51 -4.82
C ALA A 201 -11.08 -15.19 -6.05
N LEU A 202 -9.81 -15.60 -6.00
CA LEU A 202 -8.94 -15.52 -7.18
C LEU A 202 -9.39 -16.50 -8.26
N THR A 203 -9.43 -16.02 -9.50
CA THR A 203 -9.81 -16.76 -10.70
C THR A 203 -8.76 -16.56 -11.78
N GLU A 204 -8.59 -17.55 -12.65
CA GLU A 204 -7.75 -17.46 -13.85
C GLU A 204 -8.46 -16.67 -14.96
N ASP A 205 -7.71 -16.16 -15.94
CA ASP A 205 -8.20 -15.37 -17.09
C ASP A 205 -9.03 -14.14 -16.70
N VAL A 206 -8.32 -13.10 -16.29
CA VAL A 206 -8.90 -11.92 -15.63
C VAL A 206 -9.05 -10.75 -16.59
N ASP A 207 -10.29 -10.29 -16.79
CA ASP A 207 -10.54 -8.96 -17.36
C ASP A 207 -10.71 -7.93 -16.22
N TYR A 208 -9.64 -7.21 -15.94
CA TYR A 208 -9.63 -6.19 -14.89
C TYR A 208 -10.56 -5.00 -15.19
N LEU A 209 -10.83 -4.68 -16.46
CA LEU A 209 -11.76 -3.60 -16.80
C LEU A 209 -13.20 -4.00 -16.54
N GLU A 210 -13.54 -5.27 -16.80
CA GLU A 210 -14.87 -5.80 -16.49
C GLU A 210 -15.10 -5.86 -14.98
N ILE A 211 -14.11 -6.33 -14.21
CA ILE A 211 -14.16 -6.31 -12.74
C ILE A 211 -14.38 -4.90 -12.23
N ALA A 212 -13.67 -3.91 -12.78
CA ALA A 212 -13.85 -2.52 -12.39
C ALA A 212 -15.27 -2.02 -12.67
N ARG A 213 -15.86 -2.40 -13.82
CA ARG A 213 -17.23 -2.05 -14.20
C ARG A 213 -18.24 -2.64 -13.20
N GLU A 214 -18.15 -3.94 -12.94
CA GLU A 214 -19.05 -4.66 -12.02
C GLU A 214 -18.95 -4.15 -10.57
N ALA A 215 -17.73 -3.87 -10.11
CA ALA A 215 -17.50 -3.32 -8.77
C ALA A 215 -18.16 -1.95 -8.59
N LYS A 216 -18.05 -1.06 -9.59
CA LYS A 216 -18.68 0.26 -9.57
C LYS A 216 -20.20 0.17 -9.53
N GLU A 217 -20.79 -0.75 -10.30
CA GLU A 217 -22.24 -1.01 -10.31
C GLU A 217 -22.72 -1.54 -8.94
N THR A 218 -21.96 -2.49 -8.37
CA THR A 218 -22.25 -3.09 -7.07
C THR A 218 -22.24 -2.05 -5.96
N ILE A 219 -21.17 -1.24 -5.85
CA ILE A 219 -21.09 -0.20 -4.80
C ILE A 219 -22.19 0.86 -4.97
N ARG A 220 -22.50 1.26 -6.22
CA ARG A 220 -23.62 2.18 -6.47
C ARG A 220 -24.96 1.62 -5.96
N TRP A 221 -25.21 0.34 -6.20
CA TRP A 221 -26.43 -0.31 -5.72
C TRP A 221 -26.50 -0.39 -4.19
N VAL A 222 -25.39 -0.72 -3.52
CA VAL A 222 -25.30 -0.75 -2.05
C VAL A 222 -25.56 0.64 -1.46
N GLU A 223 -24.89 1.68 -1.98
CA GLU A 223 -25.05 3.07 -1.50
C GLU A 223 -26.47 3.62 -1.75
N ALA A 224 -27.13 3.20 -2.83
CA ALA A 224 -28.52 3.56 -3.10
C ALA A 224 -29.50 2.88 -2.13
N SER A 225 -29.22 1.62 -1.77
CA SER A 225 -30.08 0.81 -0.89
C SER A 225 -30.02 1.26 0.58
N GLN A 226 -28.90 1.85 1.03
CA GLN A 226 -28.75 2.38 2.39
C GLN A 226 -29.43 3.74 2.63
N LYS A 227 -29.95 4.39 1.57
CA LYS A 227 -30.66 5.67 1.67
C LYS A 227 -32.18 5.52 1.93
N TYR A 228 -32.67 4.29 1.99
CA TYR A 228 -34.06 3.92 2.28
C TYR A 228 -34.15 3.13 3.58
#